data_AF-A0A1J5KL14-F1
#
_entry.id   AF-A0A1J5KL14-F1
#
_cell.length_a   1.000
_cell.length_b   1.000
_cell.length_c   1.000
_cell.angle_alpha   90.00
_cell.angle_beta   90.00
_cell.angle_gamma   90.00
#
_symmetry.space_group_name_H-M   'P 1'
#
loop_
_entity.id
_entity.type
_entity.pdbx_description
1 polymer ?
#
loop_
_entity_poly.entity_id
_entity_poly.type
_entity_poly.pdbx_seq_one_letter_code
_entity_poly.pdbx_strand_id
1 'polypeptide(L)'
;MKINWQNHSNLTHKEVEELTAIEYNLRKKIVSILIAEAKEEYSGDFSGYEFDFDVETKQIEISNKTPEPMYSEFKAILKKHGNL
;
A
#
# COMPACT_ATOMS: atom_id res chain seq x y z
N MET A 1 3.39 3.70 7.20
CA MET A 1 3.10 3.09 5.90
C MET A 1 4.17 3.46 4.91
N LYS A 2 4.80 2.45 4.32
CA LYS A 2 5.82 2.60 3.28
C LYS A 2 5.32 1.97 1.99
N ILE A 3 5.58 2.61 0.86
CA ILE A 3 5.36 2.05 -0.47
C ILE A 3 6.74 2.00 -1.14
N ASN A 4 7.22 0.78 -1.40
CA ASN A 4 8.52 0.53 -2.01
C ASN A 4 8.34 0.47 -3.54
N TRP A 5 8.89 1.44 -4.27
CA TRP A 5 8.90 1.40 -5.73
C TRP A 5 9.92 0.38 -6.23
N GLN A 6 9.44 -0.69 -6.86
CA GLN A 6 10.25 -1.70 -7.53
C GLN A 6 10.44 -1.26 -8.98
N ASN A 7 11.68 -0.88 -9.32
CA ASN A 7 12.03 -0.37 -10.63
C ASN A 7 13.41 -0.89 -11.06
N HIS A 8 13.55 -1.20 -12.35
CA HIS A 8 14.77 -1.72 -12.96
C HIS A 8 15.57 -0.67 -13.75
N SER A 9 15.10 0.59 -13.81
CA SER A 9 15.74 1.67 -14.58
C SER A 9 15.83 2.99 -13.81
N ASN A 10 16.53 3.98 -14.36
CA ASN A 10 16.53 5.33 -13.78
C ASN A 10 15.26 6.08 -14.20
N LEU A 11 14.55 6.65 -13.24
CA LEU A 11 13.36 7.46 -13.50
C LEU A 11 13.76 8.87 -13.91
N THR A 12 13.10 9.39 -14.93
CA THR A 12 13.10 10.81 -15.25
C THR A 12 12.30 11.60 -14.20
N HIS A 13 12.52 12.91 -14.15
CA HIS A 13 11.77 13.78 -13.22
C HIS A 13 10.25 13.68 -13.42
N LYS A 14 9.80 13.66 -14.68
CA LYS A 14 8.38 13.53 -15.02
C LYS A 14 7.79 12.21 -14.53
N GLU A 15 8.50 11.10 -14.70
CA GLU A 15 8.04 9.80 -14.20
C GLU A 15 7.95 9.78 -12.67
N VAL A 16 8.89 10.45 -11.97
CA VAL A 16 8.81 10.61 -10.51
C VAL A 16 7.57 11.41 -10.09
N GLU A 17 7.21 12.47 -10.80
CA GLU A 17 5.98 13.24 -10.54
C GLU A 17 4.72 12.38 -10.72
N GLU A 18 4.65 11.62 -11.82
CA GLU A 18 3.54 10.71 -12.10
C GLU A 18 3.43 9.61 -11.03
N LEU A 19 4.55 9.00 -10.65
CA LEU A 19 4.59 7.97 -9.61
C LEU A 19 4.22 8.52 -8.23
N THR A 20 4.62 9.75 -7.92
CA THR A 20 4.24 10.42 -6.67
C THR A 20 2.72 10.65 -6.61
N ALA A 21 2.10 11.04 -7.73
CA ALA A 21 0.65 11.20 -7.81
C ALA A 21 -0.09 9.86 -7.67
N ILE A 22 0.43 8.79 -8.28
CA ILE A 22 -0.08 7.42 -8.12
C ILE A 22 0.02 6.99 -6.65
N GLU A 23 1.19 7.15 -6.03
CA GLU A 23 1.41 6.81 -4.62
C GLU A 23 0.43 7.55 -3.71
N TYR A 24 0.25 8.85 -3.91
CA TYR A 24 -0.71 9.65 -3.13
C TYR A 24 -2.13 9.07 -3.19
N ASN A 25 -2.58 8.65 -4.38
CA ASN A 25 -3.89 8.04 -4.54
C ASN A 25 -3.98 6.65 -3.90
N LEU A 26 -2.95 5.82 -4.05
CA LEU A 26 -2.87 4.51 -3.41
C LEU A 26 -2.92 4.63 -1.89
N ARG A 27 -2.15 5.55 -1.31
CA ARG A 27 -2.16 5.81 0.15
C ARG A 27 -3.54 6.17 0.65
N LYS A 28 -4.26 7.07 -0.04
CA LYS A 28 -5.63 7.41 0.33
C LYS A 28 -6.54 6.17 0.30
N LYS A 29 -6.49 5.38 -0.78
CA LYS A 29 -7.31 4.17 -0.93
C LYS A 29 -7.04 3.15 0.19
N ILE A 30 -5.76 2.86 0.45
CA ILE A 30 -5.34 1.92 1.50
C ILE A 30 -5.82 2.41 2.87
N VAL A 31 -5.59 3.68 3.20
CA VAL A 31 -6.01 4.26 4.49
C VAL A 31 -7.53 4.22 4.64
N SER A 32 -8.30 4.53 3.59
CA SER A 32 -9.76 4.42 3.63
C SER A 32 -10.24 2.98 3.92
N ILE A 33 -9.61 1.99 3.30
CA ILE A 33 -9.90 0.56 3.56
C ILE A 33 -9.57 0.20 5.01
N LEU A 34 -8.39 0.58 5.49
CA LEU A 34 -7.94 0.29 6.85
C LEU A 34 -8.85 0.93 7.91
N ILE A 35 -9.27 2.18 7.70
CA ILE A 35 -10.21 2.87 8.61
C ILE A 35 -11.58 2.19 8.59
N ALA A 36 -12.07 1.77 7.42
CA ALA A 36 -13.38 1.11 7.31
C ALA A 36 -13.43 -0.26 8.00
N GLU A 37 -12.30 -0.97 8.08
CA GLU A 37 -12.19 -2.28 8.74
C GLU A 37 -11.63 -2.18 10.16
N ALA A 38 -11.14 -1.02 10.57
CA ALA A 38 -10.69 -0.78 11.94
C ALA A 38 -11.90 -0.95 12.89
N LYS A 39 -11.75 -1.83 13.87
CA LYS A 39 -12.68 -1.90 15.00
C LYS A 39 -12.64 -0.57 15.76
N GLU A 40 -13.71 -0.22 16.46
CA GLU A 40 -13.87 1.06 17.19
C GLU A 40 -12.70 1.40 18.15
N GLU A 41 -11.91 0.40 18.56
CA GLU A 41 -10.77 0.53 19.48
C GLU A 41 -9.38 0.46 18.80
N TYR A 42 -9.25 0.71 17.50
CA TYR A 42 -7.91 0.77 16.89
C TYR A 42 -7.12 1.99 17.39
N SER A 43 -6.21 1.75 18.35
CA SER A 43 -5.35 2.77 18.95
C SER A 43 -3.95 2.88 18.31
N GLY A 44 -3.73 2.17 17.20
CA GLY A 44 -2.45 2.13 16.49
C GLY A 44 -2.33 3.18 15.39
N ASP A 45 -1.14 3.32 14.82
CA ASP A 45 -0.94 4.00 13.56
C ASP A 45 -0.72 2.99 12.42
N PHE A 46 -0.90 3.42 11.17
CA PHE A 46 -0.64 2.56 10.00
C PHE A 46 0.87 2.52 9.65
N SER A 47 1.77 2.77 10.61
CA SER A 47 3.21 2.88 10.34
C SER A 47 3.80 1.56 9.85
N GLY A 48 3.38 0.43 10.43
CA GLY A 48 3.90 -0.91 10.16
C GLY A 48 3.50 -1.55 8.82
N TYR A 49 2.59 -0.94 8.05
CA TYR A 49 2.24 -1.45 6.73
C TYR A 49 3.32 -1.10 5.69
N GLU A 50 3.81 -2.13 5.00
CA GLU A 50 4.69 -2.00 3.84
C GLU A 50 4.03 -2.59 2.59
N PHE A 51 4.18 -1.90 1.46
CA PHE A 51 3.67 -2.33 0.16
C PHE A 51 4.80 -2.32 -0.86
N ASP A 52 4.75 -3.26 -1.79
CA ASP A 52 5.63 -3.30 -2.95
C ASP A 52 4.82 -2.86 -4.18
N PHE A 53 5.31 -1.82 -4.85
CA PHE A 53 4.69 -1.23 -6.04
C PHE A 53 5.60 -1.44 -7.24
N ASP A 54 5.14 -2.23 -8.21
CA ASP A 54 5.83 -2.46 -9.46
C ASP A 54 5.61 -1.27 -10.41
N VAL A 55 6.68 -0.57 -10.74
CA VAL A 55 6.62 0.66 -11.52
C VAL A 55 6.23 0.43 -12.98
N GLU A 56 6.51 -0.75 -13.54
CA GLU A 56 6.26 -1.05 -14.95
C GLU A 56 4.80 -1.48 -15.18
N THR A 57 4.31 -2.40 -14.36
CA THR A 57 2.96 -2.97 -14.41
C THR A 57 1.93 -2.15 -13.65
N LYS A 58 2.39 -1.18 -12.84
CA LYS A 58 1.56 -0.36 -11.94
C LYS A 58 0.75 -1.17 -10.94
N GLN A 59 1.22 -2.36 -10.59
CA GLN A 59 0.59 -3.23 -9.60
C GLN A 59 1.12 -2.94 -8.20
N ILE A 60 0.26 -3.06 -7.19
CA ILE A 60 0.64 -2.93 -5.78
C ILE A 60 0.22 -4.19 -5.02
N GLU A 61 1.09 -4.66 -4.15
CA GLU A 61 0.79 -5.74 -3.22
C GLU A 61 1.32 -5.44 -1.82
N ILE A 62 0.73 -6.10 -0.82
CA ILE A 62 1.25 -6.03 0.54
C ILE A 62 2.59 -6.76 0.62
N SER A 63 3.60 -6.05 1.12
CA SER A 63 4.96 -6.58 1.24
C SER A 63 5.03 -7.63 2.34
N ASN A 64 5.82 -8.68 2.11
CA ASN A 64 6.15 -9.68 3.12
C ASN A 64 6.96 -9.11 4.31
N LYS A 65 7.41 -7.85 4.22
CA LYS A 65 8.01 -7.11 5.33
C LYS A 65 7.01 -6.54 6.31
N THR A 66 5.73 -6.47 5.94
CA THR A 66 4.66 -6.13 6.89
C THR A 66 4.61 -7.23 7.96
N PRO A 67 4.72 -6.89 9.27
CA PRO A 67 4.73 -7.88 10.33
C PRO A 67 3.36 -8.57 10.48
N GLU A 68 3.37 -9.80 10.97
CA GLU A 68 2.13 -10.46 11.42
C GLU A 68 1.66 -9.86 12.76
N PRO A 69 0.33 -9.79 13.02
CA PRO A 69 -0.76 -10.31 12.20
C PRO A 69 -1.23 -9.37 11.07
N MET A 70 -0.66 -8.17 10.95
CA MET A 70 -1.12 -7.12 10.03
C MET A 70 -1.13 -7.59 8.57
N TYR A 71 -0.13 -8.38 8.18
CA TYR A 71 -0.05 -8.96 6.83
C TYR A 71 -1.25 -9.86 6.52
N SER A 72 -1.50 -10.85 7.39
CA SER A 72 -2.61 -11.79 7.20
C SER A 72 -3.97 -11.11 7.29
N GLU A 73 -4.14 -10.17 8.21
CA GLU A 73 -5.36 -9.37 8.36
C GLU A 73 -5.66 -8.55 7.11
N PHE A 74 -4.66 -7.84 6.57
CA PHE A 74 -4.85 -7.03 5.37
C PHE A 74 -5.16 -7.89 4.13
N LYS A 75 -4.53 -9.06 4.00
CA LYS A 75 -4.90 -10.01 2.92
C LYS A 75 -6.35 -10.47 3.04
N ALA A 76 -6.86 -10.68 4.25
CA ALA A 76 -8.27 -11.03 4.45
C ALA A 76 -9.19 -9.86 4.05
N ILE A 77 -8.80 -8.63 4.39
CA ILE A 77 -9.52 -7.41 3.99
C ILE A 77 -9.58 -7.28 2.45
N LEU A 78 -8.46 -7.46 1.75
CA LEU A 78 -8.44 -7.38 0.28
C LEU A 78 -9.33 -8.42 -0.40
N LYS A 79 -9.44 -9.63 0.16
CA LYS A 79 -10.38 -10.65 -0.38
C LYS A 79 -11.84 -10.20 -0.31
N LYS A 80 -12.20 -9.34 0.66
CA LYS A 80 -13.54 -8.80 0.84
C LYS A 80 -13.81 -7.58 -0.07
N HIS A 81 -12.80 -6.74 -0.29
CA HIS A 81 -12.93 -5.46 -1.02
C HIS A 81 -12.47 -5.50 -2.47
N GLY A 82 -11.81 -6.58 -2.90
CA GLY A 82 -11.13 -6.67 -4.20
C GLY A 82 -9.69 -6.16 -4.15
N ASN A 83 -8.98 -6.29 -5.27
CA ASN A 83 -7.59 -5.83 -5.37
C ASN A 83 -7.47 -4.29 -5.24
N LEU A 84 -6.30 -3.84 -4.78
CA LEU A 84 -5.94 -2.42 -4.69
C LEU A 84 -5.85 -1.76 -6.07
#